data_AF-A0A7G7W9H7-F1
#
_entry.id   AF-A0A7G7W9H7-F1
#
_cell.length_a   1.000
_cell.length_b   1.000
_cell.length_c   1.000
_cell.angle_alpha   90.00
_cell.angle_beta   90.00
_cell.angle_gamma   90.00
#
_symmetry.space_group_name_H-M   'P 1'
#
loop_
_entity.id
_entity.type
_entity.pdbx_description
1 polymer ?
#
loop_
_entity_poly.entity_id
_entity_poly.type
_entity_poly.pdbx_seq_one_letter_code
_entity_poly.pdbx_strand_id
1 'polypeptide(L)'
;MTLLPRTALPGLVTLAFSLLLTACAYDNNEDLLGNTPPAPTCDSTANTYAATVAPLLQQRCSSCHNDGFRSGNISLQNHAQTQAVAFSGRLVGAVSHAAGFQPMPQGEPKLSDCEIDHIRRWVDAGALNN
;
A
#
# COMPACT_ATOMS: atom_id res chain seq x y z
N MET A 1 36.90 13.73 -68.23
CA MET A 1 35.88 13.19 -69.13
C MET A 1 35.15 12.06 -68.42
N THR A 2 33.81 12.11 -68.40
CA THR A 2 32.84 10.99 -68.40
C THR A 2 32.97 9.87 -67.34
N LEU A 3 31.95 9.41 -66.62
CA LEU A 3 30.50 9.63 -66.55
C LEU A 3 30.05 8.91 -65.25
N LEU A 4 29.23 9.54 -64.41
CA LEU A 4 28.35 8.82 -63.48
C LEU A 4 27.14 8.30 -64.28
N PRO A 5 26.56 7.13 -63.95
CA PRO A 5 25.13 6.92 -64.17
C PRO A 5 24.34 7.37 -62.93
N ARG A 6 23.50 8.40 -63.14
CA ARG A 6 22.36 8.76 -62.30
C ARG A 6 21.14 7.97 -62.78
N THR A 7 20.44 7.31 -61.88
CA THR A 7 18.99 7.02 -61.95
C THR A 7 18.47 7.13 -60.51
N ALA A 8 17.97 8.28 -60.05
CA ALA A 8 16.58 8.76 -60.13
C ALA A 8 15.58 7.65 -59.74
N LEU A 9 15.19 7.55 -58.45
CA LEU A 9 14.00 8.19 -57.79
C LEU A 9 12.71 7.33 -57.97
N PRO A 10 11.66 7.50 -57.16
CA PRO A 10 11.51 7.09 -55.77
C PRO A 10 10.21 6.27 -55.53
N GLY A 11 10.03 5.73 -54.32
CA GLY A 11 8.68 5.53 -53.76
C GLY A 11 8.08 4.13 -53.87
N LEU A 12 8.00 3.47 -52.72
CA LEU A 12 6.82 2.86 -52.07
C LEU A 12 7.37 1.90 -51.01
N VAL A 13 7.30 2.20 -49.71
CA VAL A 13 6.20 1.75 -48.84
C VAL A 13 5.95 0.25 -49.09
N THR A 14 6.47 -0.66 -48.28
CA THR A 14 5.85 -1.04 -47.00
C THR A 14 6.84 -1.72 -46.05
N LEU A 15 6.92 -1.19 -44.83
CA LEU A 15 7.61 -1.73 -43.68
C LEU A 15 6.92 -3.03 -43.23
N ALA A 16 7.53 -4.20 -43.48
CA ALA A 16 7.05 -5.48 -42.96
C ALA A 16 7.45 -5.62 -41.49
N PHE A 17 6.73 -4.91 -40.62
CA PHE A 17 6.83 -5.04 -39.16
C PHE A 17 5.72 -5.99 -38.70
N SER A 18 5.98 -7.29 -38.83
CA SER A 18 5.13 -8.35 -38.27
C SER A 18 5.32 -8.39 -36.74
N LEU A 19 4.77 -7.40 -36.04
CA LEU A 19 4.49 -7.51 -34.61
C LEU A 19 3.07 -8.03 -34.45
N LEU A 20 2.96 -9.34 -34.26
CA LEU A 20 1.80 -9.95 -33.64
C LEU A 20 1.82 -9.59 -32.15
N LEU A 21 1.45 -8.34 -31.84
CA LEU A 21 1.04 -7.94 -30.50
C LEU A 21 -0.38 -8.48 -30.30
N THR A 22 -0.48 -9.74 -29.92
CA THR A 22 -1.67 -10.23 -29.21
C THR A 22 -1.73 -9.50 -27.86
N ALA A 23 -2.33 -8.31 -27.90
CA ALA A 23 -2.81 -7.59 -26.74
C ALA A 23 -4.03 -8.35 -26.21
N CYS A 24 -3.78 -9.41 -25.44
CA CYS A 24 -4.73 -9.88 -24.46
C CYS A 24 -4.48 -9.05 -23.20
N ALA A 25 -5.02 -7.83 -23.17
CA ALA A 25 -5.36 -7.22 -21.91
C ALA A 25 -6.43 -8.14 -21.30
N TYR A 26 -6.00 -9.01 -20.36
CA TYR A 26 -6.93 -9.70 -19.50
C TYR A 26 -7.38 -8.65 -18.48
N ASP A 27 -8.34 -7.83 -18.88
CA ASP A 27 -8.99 -6.88 -17.97
C ASP A 27 -9.98 -7.66 -17.12
N ASN A 28 -9.48 -8.40 -16.13
CA ASN A 28 -10.31 -8.94 -15.07
C ASN A 28 -10.54 -7.80 -14.07
N ASN A 29 -11.66 -7.10 -14.23
CA ASN A 29 -12.14 -6.08 -13.30
C ASN A 29 -12.49 -6.65 -11.91
N GLU A 30 -12.39 -7.97 -11.74
CA GLU A 30 -12.41 -8.64 -10.44
C GLU A 30 -11.08 -8.59 -9.65
N ASP A 31 -9.92 -8.20 -10.22
CA ASP A 31 -8.68 -8.02 -9.42
C ASP A 31 -8.62 -6.69 -8.66
N LEU A 32 -9.39 -5.68 -9.06
CA LEU A 32 -9.45 -4.41 -8.34
C LEU A 32 -10.16 -4.53 -6.98
N LEU A 33 -10.92 -5.59 -6.77
CA LEU A 33 -11.64 -5.87 -5.53
C LEU A 33 -11.21 -7.19 -4.87
N GLY A 34 -10.47 -8.05 -5.59
CA GLY A 34 -10.16 -9.42 -5.17
C GLY A 34 -8.93 -9.59 -4.27
N ASN A 35 -8.00 -8.62 -4.25
CA ASN A 35 -6.72 -8.76 -3.56
C ASN A 35 -6.52 -7.86 -2.34
N THR A 36 -7.57 -7.16 -1.90
CA THR A 36 -7.55 -6.43 -0.63
C THR A 36 -8.02 -7.39 0.46
N PRO A 37 -7.15 -7.79 1.42
CA PRO A 37 -7.62 -8.53 2.58
C PRO A 37 -8.84 -7.82 3.17
N PRO A 38 -9.92 -8.55 3.49
CA PRO A 38 -11.11 -7.92 4.03
C PRO A 38 -10.69 -7.09 5.24
N ALA A 39 -11.09 -5.82 5.25
CA ALA A 39 -10.93 -4.98 6.43
C ALA A 39 -11.50 -5.74 7.64
N PRO A 40 -10.87 -5.66 8.81
CA PRO A 40 -11.36 -6.35 9.99
C PRO A 40 -12.84 -6.03 10.19
N THR A 41 -13.64 -7.08 10.41
CA THR A 41 -15.06 -6.89 10.72
C THR A 41 -15.13 -6.13 12.03
N CYS A 42 -16.02 -5.13 12.12
CA CYS A 42 -16.20 -4.30 13.33
C CYS A 42 -16.81 -5.05 14.53
N ASP A 43 -16.65 -6.37 14.55
CA ASP A 43 -16.96 -7.21 15.69
C ASP A 43 -15.91 -6.97 16.77
N SER A 44 -16.37 -6.42 17.88
CA SER A 44 -15.55 -6.05 19.03
C SER A 44 -14.86 -7.21 19.75
N THR A 45 -15.12 -8.46 19.37
CA THR A 45 -14.75 -9.65 20.14
C THR A 45 -13.29 -10.10 19.99
N ALA A 46 -12.56 -9.64 18.97
CA ALA A 46 -11.14 -9.94 18.81
C ALA A 46 -10.32 -8.70 18.41
N ASN A 47 -9.76 -8.00 19.41
CA ASN A 47 -8.81 -6.88 19.22
C ASN A 47 -7.38 -7.34 19.53
N THR A 48 -7.04 -8.56 19.15
CA THR A 48 -5.73 -9.16 19.42
C THR A 48 -4.69 -8.67 18.43
N TYR A 49 -3.42 -8.69 18.80
CA TYR A 49 -2.36 -8.27 17.90
C TYR A 49 -2.31 -9.15 16.64
N ALA A 50 -2.28 -10.46 16.81
CA ALA A 50 -2.10 -11.41 15.72
C ALA A 50 -3.28 -11.45 14.75
N ALA A 51 -4.52 -11.47 15.27
CA ALA A 51 -5.70 -11.62 14.43
C ALA A 51 -6.17 -10.31 13.74
N THR A 52 -5.92 -9.15 14.36
CA THR A 52 -6.58 -7.90 13.96
C THR A 52 -5.61 -6.78 13.70
N VAL A 53 -4.76 -6.45 14.67
CA VAL A 53 -3.89 -5.26 14.56
C VAL A 53 -2.77 -5.48 13.55
N ALA A 54 -2.05 -6.61 13.62
CA ALA A 54 -0.93 -6.88 12.72
C ALA A 54 -1.36 -6.94 11.24
N PRO A 55 -2.45 -7.62 10.85
CA PRO A 55 -2.94 -7.57 9.47
C PRO A 55 -3.34 -6.16 9.02
N LEU A 56 -3.99 -5.39 9.88
CA LEU A 56 -4.38 -4.01 9.58
C LEU A 56 -3.14 -3.12 9.33
N LEU A 57 -2.12 -3.21 10.19
CA LEU A 57 -0.87 -2.48 10.01
C LEU A 57 -0.12 -2.94 8.75
N GLN A 58 -0.15 -4.24 8.46
CA GLN A 58 0.47 -4.78 7.25
C GLN A 58 -0.19 -4.23 5.99
N GLN A 59 -1.51 -4.07 5.99
CA GLN A 59 -2.27 -3.55 4.86
C GLN A 59 -2.14 -2.03 4.68
N ARG A 60 -2.11 -1.27 5.79
CA ARG A 60 -2.22 0.20 5.75
C ARG A 60 -0.90 0.94 5.95
N CYS A 61 0.10 0.31 6.56
CA CYS A 61 1.26 1.02 7.11
C CYS A 61 2.61 0.47 6.65
N SER A 62 2.71 -0.84 6.39
CA SER A 62 4.00 -1.50 6.15
C SER A 62 4.73 -1.06 4.89
N SER A 63 4.12 -0.33 3.95
CA SER A 63 4.86 0.25 2.81
C SER A 63 5.88 1.30 3.24
N CYS A 64 5.59 2.03 4.33
CA CYS A 64 6.40 3.16 4.82
C CYS A 64 6.99 2.95 6.22
N HIS A 65 6.48 1.99 6.99
CA HIS A 65 6.86 1.75 8.38
C HIS A 65 7.27 0.29 8.60
N ASN A 66 8.37 -0.13 7.98
CA ASN A 66 8.95 -1.47 8.14
C ASN A 66 10.45 -1.37 8.44
N ASP A 67 11.15 -2.50 8.64
CA ASP A 67 12.57 -2.45 9.00
C ASP A 67 13.49 -1.96 7.88
N GLY A 68 13.08 -2.13 6.61
CA GLY A 68 13.80 -1.68 5.41
C GLY A 68 13.52 -0.23 5.01
N PHE A 69 12.34 0.29 5.33
CA PHE A 69 11.97 1.69 5.12
C PHE A 69 11.21 2.22 6.34
N ARG A 70 11.91 3.02 7.14
CA ARG A 70 11.48 3.53 8.46
C ARG A 70 11.09 5.00 8.39
N SER A 71 10.03 5.33 7.65
CA SER A 71 9.53 6.72 7.60
C SER A 71 9.21 7.22 9.03
N GLY A 72 9.58 8.46 9.33
CA GLY A 72 9.43 9.04 10.66
C GLY A 72 10.22 8.32 11.76
N ASN A 73 11.27 7.59 11.40
CA ASN A 73 12.12 6.77 12.27
C ASN A 73 11.33 5.72 13.07
N ILE A 74 10.28 5.16 12.47
CA ILE A 74 9.42 4.11 13.05
C ILE A 74 9.45 2.87 12.16
N SER A 75 9.44 1.69 12.80
CA SER A 75 9.02 0.43 12.17
C SER A 75 7.80 -0.10 12.92
N LEU A 76 6.86 -0.71 12.19
CA LEU A 76 5.69 -1.42 12.71
C LEU A 76 5.72 -2.91 12.30
N GLN A 77 6.89 -3.41 11.89
CA GLN A 77 7.03 -4.77 11.36
C GLN A 77 6.73 -5.86 12.40
N ASN A 78 7.05 -5.62 13.66
CA ASN A 78 6.85 -6.60 14.73
C ASN A 78 6.17 -6.00 15.96
N HIS A 79 5.67 -6.89 16.82
CA HIS A 79 4.89 -6.53 18.00
C HIS A 79 5.62 -5.55 18.91
N ALA A 80 6.88 -5.82 19.24
CA ALA A 80 7.64 -4.99 20.19
C ALA A 80 7.82 -3.55 19.68
N GLN A 81 8.11 -3.39 18.37
CA GLN A 81 8.23 -2.08 17.75
C GLN A 81 6.87 -1.35 17.71
N THR A 82 5.82 -2.06 17.31
CA THR A 82 4.45 -1.51 17.27
C THR A 82 3.98 -1.10 18.66
N GLN A 83 4.25 -1.91 19.69
CA GLN A 83 3.90 -1.62 21.09
C GLN A 83 4.60 -0.35 21.59
N ALA A 84 5.88 -0.16 21.27
CA ALA A 84 6.61 1.06 21.65
C ALA A 84 5.96 2.32 21.02
N VAL A 85 5.53 2.25 19.77
CA VAL A 85 4.84 3.37 19.09
C VAL A 85 3.44 3.57 19.67
N ALA A 86 2.72 2.49 19.99
CA ALA A 86 1.42 2.55 20.65
C ALA A 86 1.48 3.27 22.00
N PHE A 87 2.42 2.89 22.87
CA PHE A 87 2.58 3.51 24.19
C PHE A 87 3.08 4.95 24.14
N SER A 88 3.72 5.37 23.06
CA SER A 88 4.02 6.80 22.85
C SER A 88 2.79 7.65 22.50
N GLY A 89 1.62 7.03 22.28
CA GLY A 89 0.40 7.67 21.82
C GLY A 89 0.40 8.01 20.32
N ARG A 90 1.56 7.91 19.65
CA ARG A 90 1.73 8.26 18.23
C ARG A 90 0.88 7.42 17.31
N LEU A 91 0.71 6.12 17.59
CA LEU A 91 -0.07 5.23 16.73
C LEU A 91 -1.53 5.71 16.63
N VAL A 92 -2.23 5.79 17.75
CA VAL A 92 -3.65 6.23 17.81
C VAL A 92 -3.78 7.69 17.37
N GLY A 93 -2.88 8.57 17.81
CA GLY A 93 -2.92 9.99 17.45
C GLY A 93 -2.80 10.22 15.93
N ALA A 94 -1.88 9.51 15.26
CA ALA A 94 -1.68 9.65 13.82
C ALA A 94 -2.85 9.07 13.01
N VAL A 95 -3.31 7.85 13.31
CA VAL A 95 -4.40 7.20 12.54
C VAL A 95 -5.77 7.84 12.76
N SER A 96 -5.96 8.53 13.88
CA SER A 96 -7.18 9.30 14.16
C SER A 96 -7.13 10.74 13.63
N HIS A 97 -6.02 11.15 13.02
CA HIS A 97 -5.78 12.53 12.58
C HIS A 97 -5.95 13.54 13.72
N ALA A 98 -5.53 13.17 14.93
CA ALA A 98 -5.63 14.03 16.10
C ALA A 98 -4.71 15.25 15.99
N ALA A 99 -5.14 16.38 16.55
CA ALA A 99 -4.35 17.60 16.59
C ALA A 99 -2.99 17.35 17.27
N GLY A 100 -1.92 17.87 16.69
CA GLY A 100 -0.55 17.67 17.18
C GLY A 100 0.16 16.42 16.66
N PHE A 101 -0.52 15.55 15.90
CA PHE A 101 0.09 14.39 15.23
C PHE A 101 0.16 14.62 13.72
N GLN A 102 1.12 13.97 13.06
CA GLN A 102 1.15 13.92 11.60
C GLN A 102 0.07 12.93 11.12
N PRO A 103 -0.91 13.35 10.30
CA PRO A 103 -1.99 12.48 9.82
C PRO A 103 -1.44 11.28 9.04
N MET A 104 -1.91 10.09 9.38
CA MET A 104 -1.56 8.85 8.69
C MET A 104 -2.81 8.05 8.31
N PRO A 105 -2.86 7.46 7.09
CA PRO A 105 -1.75 7.33 6.13
C PRO A 105 -1.49 8.66 5.39
N GLN A 106 -0.23 8.90 5.03
CA GLN A 106 0.20 10.19 4.52
C GLN A 106 -0.45 10.52 3.18
N GLY A 107 -1.18 11.63 3.10
CA GLY A 107 -1.86 12.07 1.88
C GLY A 107 -3.13 11.28 1.55
N GLU A 108 -3.51 10.34 2.42
CA GLU A 108 -4.68 9.47 2.26
C GLU A 108 -5.80 9.87 3.23
N PRO A 109 -7.04 9.39 3.00
CA PRO A 109 -8.11 9.52 3.97
C PRO A 109 -7.76 8.89 5.31
N LYS A 110 -8.35 9.44 6.38
CA LYS A 110 -8.32 8.86 7.72
C LYS A 110 -8.84 7.41 7.66
N LEU A 111 -8.27 6.52 8.46
CA LEU A 111 -8.82 5.18 8.68
C LEU A 111 -10.30 5.27 9.09
N SER A 112 -11.05 4.21 8.79
CA SER A 112 -12.43 4.11 9.26
C SER A 112 -12.48 4.13 10.79
N ASP A 113 -13.58 4.61 11.35
CA ASP A 113 -13.73 4.66 12.81
C ASP A 113 -13.63 3.26 13.45
N CYS A 114 -14.00 2.22 12.70
CA CYS A 114 -13.87 0.82 13.10
C CYS A 114 -12.42 0.33 13.16
N GLU A 115 -11.61 0.59 12.12
CA GLU A 115 -10.18 0.27 12.13
C GLU A 115 -9.45 1.00 13.27
N ILE A 116 -9.81 2.27 13.50
CA ILE A 116 -9.27 3.07 14.61
C ILE A 116 -9.68 2.46 15.96
N ASP A 117 -10.94 2.01 16.10
CA ASP A 117 -11.45 1.42 17.34
C ASP A 117 -10.74 0.11 17.69
N HIS A 118 -10.46 -0.76 16.71
CA HIS A 118 -9.65 -1.96 16.91
C HIS A 118 -8.26 -1.65 17.45
N ILE A 119 -7.56 -0.67 16.84
CA ILE A 119 -6.24 -0.23 17.29
C ILE A 119 -6.35 0.33 18.72
N ARG A 120 -7.31 1.23 18.96
CA ARG A 120 -7.49 1.87 20.28
C ARG A 120 -7.75 0.85 21.37
N ARG A 121 -8.68 -0.09 21.17
CA ARG A 121 -9.00 -1.14 22.16
C ARG A 121 -7.80 -2.04 22.45
N TRP A 122 -7.02 -2.39 21.43
CA TRP A 122 -5.80 -3.16 21.63
C TRP A 122 -4.77 -2.39 22.45
N VAL A 123 -4.57 -1.10 22.18
CA VAL A 123 -3.68 -0.23 22.97
C VAL A 123 -4.17 -0.10 24.41
N ASP A 124 -5.46 0.15 24.61
CA ASP A 124 -6.10 0.27 25.93
C ASP A 124 -6.02 -1.03 26.75
N ALA A 125 -6.02 -2.19 26.06
CA ALA A 125 -5.81 -3.50 26.67
C ALA A 125 -4.34 -3.79 27.03
N GLY A 126 -3.43 -2.82 26.86
CA GLY A 126 -2.00 -2.97 27.17
C GLY A 126 -1.14 -3.41 25.99
N ALA A 127 -1.64 -3.26 24.75
CA ALA A 127 -0.93 -3.60 23.53
C ALA A 127 -0.33 -5.02 23.58
N LEU A 128 -1.14 -6.00 23.99
CA LEU A 128 -0.71 -7.38 24.24
C LEU A 128 -0.24 -8.07 22.97
N ASN A 129 0.71 -9.01 23.10
CA ASN A 129 1.12 -9.90 22.02
C ASN A 129 0.28 -11.18 22.06
N ASN A 130 -0.94 -11.12 21.55
CA ASN A 130 -1.94 -12.19 21.60
C ASN A 130 -2.63 -12.40 20.26
#